data_AF-A0A2T4DBW2-F1
#
_entry.id   AF-A0A2T4DBW2-F1
#
_cell.length_a   1.000
_cell.length_b   1.000
_cell.length_c   1.000
_cell.angle_alpha   90.00
_cell.angle_beta   90.00
_cell.angle_gamma   90.00
#
_symmetry.space_group_name_H-M   'P 1'
#
loop_
_entity.id
_entity.type
_entity.pdbx_description
1 polymer ?
#
loop_
_entity_poly.entity_id
_entity_poly.type
_entity_poly.pdbx_seq_one_letter_code
_entity_poly.pdbx_strand_id
1 'polypeptide(L)'
;ASITVFILAVFLSRALTGTVTLRSNTTPVRRVDAVISGLFLLTILSTIAGNALFGIPPVLTFLFGLSIMFLVSRFMSDDSDLDPILEYIRIIEFETLLFFLGILLLVGMLKEIHALDSLVAIYDILPPLYANYLMGIFSAVIDNVPLTAALLKAGIDMSPGEWMGLTYAVGVGGSLLVIGSAAGIVAMSKIPGLTFVAYLRYLAHLLAAYTLGYAGVFMLGRFIN
;
A
#
# COMPACT_ATOMS: atom_id res chain seq x y z
N ALA A 1 4.87 8.07 -5.99
CA ALA A 1 4.88 6.66 -6.45
C ALA A 1 5.01 6.56 -7.98
N SER A 2 4.11 7.14 -8.78
CA SER A 2 4.14 6.98 -10.25
C SER A 2 5.45 7.44 -10.92
N ILE A 3 6.01 8.57 -10.47
CA ILE A 3 7.31 9.06 -10.95
C ILE A 3 8.43 8.04 -10.66
N THR A 4 8.44 7.43 -9.47
CA THR A 4 9.40 6.39 -9.08
C THR A 4 9.33 5.19 -10.01
N VAL A 5 8.12 4.69 -10.27
CA VAL A 5 7.89 3.55 -11.18
C VAL A 5 8.34 3.91 -12.60
N PHE A 6 8.03 5.11 -13.08
CA PHE A 6 8.45 5.57 -14.39
C PHE A 6 9.98 5.65 -14.50
N ILE A 7 10.66 6.23 -13.52
CA ILE A 7 12.13 6.31 -13.47
C ILE A 7 12.75 4.90 -13.47
N LEU A 8 12.23 4.01 -12.63
CA LEU A 8 12.69 2.63 -12.57
C LEU A 8 12.49 1.91 -13.90
N ALA A 9 11.34 2.10 -14.55
CA ALA A 9 11.06 1.54 -15.87
C ALA A 9 12.04 2.05 -16.93
N VAL A 10 12.41 3.33 -16.90
CA VAL A 10 13.43 3.91 -17.80
C VAL A 10 14.81 3.31 -17.55
N PHE A 11 15.18 3.06 -16.29
CA PHE A 11 16.45 2.42 -15.96
C PHE A 11 16.52 0.98 -16.45
N LEU A 12 15.46 0.20 -16.20
CA LEU A 12 15.43 -1.22 -16.56
C LEU A 12 15.21 -1.44 -18.06
N SER A 13 14.51 -0.54 -18.76
CA SER A 13 14.23 -0.69 -20.20
C SER A 13 15.49 -0.62 -21.07
N ARG A 14 16.53 0.09 -20.63
CA ARG A 14 17.81 0.20 -21.36
C ARG A 14 18.52 -1.14 -21.55
N ALA A 15 18.26 -2.11 -20.67
CA ALA A 15 18.87 -3.43 -20.72
C ALA A 15 18.04 -4.45 -21.55
N LEU A 16 16.85 -4.06 -22.05
CA LEU A 16 15.96 -4.95 -22.77
C LEU A 16 16.26 -4.87 -24.28
N THR A 17 16.73 -5.98 -24.85
CA THR A 17 17.07 -6.11 -26.28
C THR A 17 16.17 -7.09 -27.04
N GLY A 18 15.19 -7.71 -26.36
CA GLY A 18 14.30 -8.72 -26.95
C GLY A 18 12.96 -8.18 -27.44
N THR A 19 12.32 -8.91 -28.34
CA THR A 19 10.94 -8.64 -28.79
C THR A 19 9.94 -9.34 -27.89
N VAL A 20 9.02 -8.59 -27.27
CA VAL A 20 7.94 -9.15 -26.43
C VAL A 20 6.73 -9.46 -27.30
N THR A 21 6.33 -10.73 -27.36
CA THR A 21 5.04 -11.11 -27.95
C THR A 21 3.95 -11.00 -26.90
N LEU A 22 3.18 -9.91 -26.93
CA LEU A 22 2.04 -9.72 -26.04
C LEU A 22 0.91 -10.66 -26.47
N ARG A 23 0.65 -11.71 -25.69
CA ARG A 23 -0.57 -12.52 -25.84
C ARG A 23 -1.68 -11.87 -25.02
N SER A 24 -2.62 -11.22 -25.69
CA SER A 24 -3.82 -10.71 -25.06
C SER A 24 -4.73 -11.88 -24.69
N ASN A 25 -4.83 -12.18 -23.39
CA ASN A 25 -5.89 -13.04 -22.87
C ASN A 25 -7.04 -12.14 -22.43
N THR A 26 -8.12 -12.11 -23.21
CA THR A 26 -9.35 -11.43 -22.82
C THR A 26 -10.19 -12.40 -21.99
N THR A 27 -10.22 -12.20 -20.68
CA THR A 27 -11.23 -12.87 -19.83
C THR A 27 -12.56 -12.14 -20.00
N PRO A 28 -13.66 -12.84 -20.33
CA PRO A 28 -14.97 -12.19 -20.43
C PRO A 28 -15.38 -11.67 -19.05
N VAL A 29 -15.66 -10.37 -18.94
CA VAL A 29 -16.14 -9.73 -17.70
C VAL A 29 -17.66 -9.86 -17.65
N ARG A 30 -18.22 -10.40 -16.56
CA ARG A 30 -19.68 -10.48 -16.39
C ARG A 30 -20.24 -9.07 -16.21
N ARG A 31 -21.48 -8.84 -16.64
CA ARG A 31 -22.15 -7.53 -16.44
C ARG A 31 -22.25 -7.17 -14.96
N VAL A 32 -22.47 -8.16 -14.10
CA VAL A 32 -22.54 -7.98 -12.64
C VAL A 32 -21.22 -7.42 -12.10
N ASP A 33 -20.08 -8.01 -12.48
CA ASP A 33 -18.74 -7.59 -12.06
C ASP A 33 -18.44 -6.13 -12.45
N ALA A 34 -18.86 -5.72 -13.66
CA ALA A 34 -18.68 -4.36 -14.15
C ALA A 34 -19.53 -3.34 -13.35
N VAL A 35 -20.78 -3.70 -13.03
CA VAL A 35 -21.67 -2.85 -12.21
C VAL A 35 -21.14 -2.74 -10.78
N ILE A 36 -20.74 -3.85 -10.17
CA ILE A 36 -20.13 -3.85 -8.82
C ILE A 36 -18.88 -2.99 -8.80
N SER A 37 -18.01 -3.09 -9.82
CA SER A 37 -16.81 -2.25 -9.93
C SER A 37 -17.15 -0.76 -9.99
N GLY A 38 -18.19 -0.39 -10.73
CA GLY A 38 -18.69 0.98 -10.80
C GLY A 38 -19.23 1.49 -9.46
N LEU A 39 -20.04 0.68 -8.77
CA LEU A 39 -20.58 0.99 -7.45
C LEU A 39 -19.48 1.11 -6.38
N PHE A 40 -18.46 0.25 -6.45
CA PHE A 40 -17.32 0.32 -5.56
C PHE A 40 -16.55 1.63 -5.74
N LEU A 41 -16.28 2.02 -6.99
CA LEU A 41 -15.63 3.31 -7.28
C LEU A 41 -16.48 4.50 -6.81
N LEU A 42 -17.79 4.45 -7.05
CA LEU A 42 -18.72 5.48 -6.57
C LEU A 42 -18.71 5.57 -5.04
N THR A 43 -18.62 4.44 -4.35
CA THR A 43 -18.53 4.37 -2.88
C THR A 43 -17.26 5.06 -2.40
N ILE A 44 -16.10 4.75 -2.99
CA ILE A 44 -14.81 5.39 -2.63
C ILE A 44 -14.90 6.92 -2.79
N LEU A 45 -15.40 7.39 -3.94
CA LEU A 45 -15.53 8.82 -4.21
C LEU A 45 -16.50 9.50 -3.23
N SER A 46 -17.64 8.85 -2.96
CA SER A 46 -18.63 9.33 -2.00
C SER A 46 -18.09 9.36 -0.57
N THR A 47 -17.26 8.38 -0.19
CA THR A 47 -16.60 8.34 1.11
C THR A 47 -15.63 9.50 1.28
N ILE A 48 -14.76 9.74 0.29
CA ILE A 48 -13.78 10.83 0.34
C ILE A 48 -14.50 12.17 0.39
N ALA A 49 -15.47 12.40 -0.50
CA ALA A 49 -16.24 13.64 -0.53
C ALA A 49 -17.08 13.85 0.74
N GLY A 50 -17.76 12.79 1.22
CA GLY A 50 -18.58 12.83 2.41
C GLY A 50 -17.77 13.11 3.68
N ASN A 51 -16.58 12.51 3.78
CA ASN A 51 -15.68 12.77 4.89
C ASN A 51 -15.11 14.20 4.82
N ALA A 52 -14.65 14.65 3.65
CA ALA A 52 -14.03 15.96 3.48
C ALA A 52 -15.03 17.13 3.65
N LEU A 53 -16.26 16.99 3.14
CA LEU A 53 -17.26 18.07 3.15
C LEU A 53 -18.14 18.07 4.40
N PHE A 54 -18.48 16.89 4.93
CA PHE A 54 -19.49 16.74 5.98
C PHE A 54 -18.97 16.01 7.23
N GLY A 55 -17.70 15.62 7.28
CA GLY A 55 -17.11 14.92 8.42
C GLY A 55 -17.70 13.52 8.65
N ILE A 56 -18.38 12.94 7.64
CA ILE A 56 -19.02 11.63 7.76
C ILE A 56 -17.92 10.59 8.01
N PRO A 57 -18.05 9.74 9.06
CA PRO A 57 -17.11 8.65 9.29
C PRO A 57 -17.05 7.71 8.07
N PRO A 58 -15.85 7.44 7.50
CA PRO A 58 -15.71 6.62 6.30
C PRO A 58 -16.36 5.24 6.39
N VAL A 59 -16.30 4.61 7.57
CA VAL A 59 -16.88 3.28 7.83
C VAL A 59 -18.38 3.24 7.50
N LEU A 60 -19.14 4.28 7.84
CA LEU A 60 -20.59 4.30 7.57
C LEU A 60 -20.88 4.30 6.06
N THR A 61 -20.15 5.14 5.31
CA THR A 61 -20.31 5.20 3.85
C THR A 61 -19.87 3.91 3.17
N PHE A 62 -18.79 3.28 3.65
CA PHE A 62 -18.31 2.01 3.10
C PHE A 62 -19.28 0.85 3.38
N LEU A 63 -19.81 0.72 4.60
CA LEU A 63 -20.80 -0.31 4.94
C LEU A 63 -22.09 -0.13 4.15
N PHE A 64 -22.51 1.11 3.93
CA PHE A 64 -23.66 1.43 3.08
C PHE A 64 -23.41 1.05 1.62
N GLY A 65 -22.27 1.44 1.05
CA GLY A 65 -21.89 1.07 -0.32
C GLY A 65 -21.78 -0.44 -0.50
N LEU A 66 -21.20 -1.15 0.47
CA LEU A 66 -21.14 -2.61 0.49
C LEU A 66 -22.53 -3.24 0.48
N SER A 67 -23.46 -2.73 1.28
CA SER A 67 -24.85 -3.20 1.32
C SER A 67 -25.56 -3.04 -0.03
N ILE A 68 -25.34 -1.91 -0.73
CA ILE A 68 -25.87 -1.69 -2.08
C ILE A 68 -25.27 -2.67 -3.09
N MET A 69 -23.95 -2.86 -3.06
CA MET A 69 -23.28 -3.80 -3.97
C MET A 69 -23.81 -5.22 -3.80
N PHE A 70 -24.03 -5.67 -2.56
CA PHE A 70 -24.66 -6.97 -2.30
C PHE A 70 -26.08 -7.07 -2.84
N LEU A 71 -26.88 -6.03 -2.63
CA LEU A 71 -28.25 -6.00 -3.11
C LEU A 71 -28.30 -6.10 -4.63
N VAL A 72 -27.48 -5.31 -5.32
CA VAL A 72 -27.38 -5.32 -6.80
C VAL A 72 -26.84 -6.65 -7.31
N SER A 73 -25.80 -7.19 -6.68
CA SER A 73 -25.26 -8.50 -7.03
C SER A 73 -26.31 -9.59 -6.94
N ARG A 74 -27.12 -9.58 -5.87
CA ARG A 74 -28.18 -10.57 -5.67
C ARG A 74 -29.32 -10.45 -6.69
N PHE A 75 -29.68 -9.24 -7.10
CA PHE A 75 -30.73 -9.04 -8.11
C PHE A 75 -30.28 -9.37 -9.54
N MET A 76 -28.97 -9.32 -9.82
CA MET A 76 -28.43 -9.55 -11.15
C MET A 76 -27.77 -10.92 -11.35
N SER A 77 -27.59 -11.71 -10.28
CA SER A 77 -27.07 -13.08 -10.37
C SER A 77 -28.23 -14.05 -10.59
N ASP A 78 -28.13 -14.89 -11.63
CA ASP A 78 -29.11 -15.96 -11.86
C ASP A 78 -29.01 -17.02 -10.74
N ASP A 79 -30.17 -17.55 -10.32
CA ASP A 79 -30.35 -18.49 -9.19
C ASP A 79 -29.51 -19.79 -9.26
N SER A 80 -28.74 -20.01 -10.33
CA SER A 80 -27.81 -21.15 -10.47
C SER A 80 -26.45 -20.94 -9.79
N ASP A 81 -26.04 -19.69 -9.57
CA ASP A 81 -24.79 -19.34 -8.89
C ASP A 81 -25.11 -18.73 -7.53
N LEU A 82 -25.21 -19.58 -6.50
CA LEU A 82 -24.97 -19.15 -5.13
C LEU A 82 -23.49 -18.81 -4.98
N ASP A 83 -23.01 -17.78 -5.71
CA ASP A 83 -21.70 -17.18 -5.50
C ASP A 83 -21.70 -16.74 -4.02
N PRO A 84 -20.88 -17.35 -3.15
CA PRO A 84 -20.98 -17.11 -1.73
C PRO A 84 -20.20 -15.82 -1.41
N ILE A 85 -20.58 -14.70 -2.04
CA ILE A 85 -19.93 -13.39 -1.88
C ILE A 85 -19.94 -12.97 -0.40
N LEU A 86 -21.01 -13.30 0.33
CA LEU A 86 -21.09 -13.12 1.78
C LEU A 86 -20.08 -14.00 2.53
N GLU A 87 -19.82 -15.23 2.07
CA GLU A 87 -18.80 -16.10 2.65
C GLU A 87 -17.39 -15.60 2.34
N TYR A 88 -17.13 -15.17 1.10
CA TYR A 88 -15.86 -14.57 0.72
C TYR A 88 -15.58 -13.31 1.53
N ILE A 89 -16.59 -12.44 1.70
CA ILE A 89 -16.43 -11.24 2.53
C ILE A 89 -16.23 -11.60 3.99
N ARG A 90 -16.96 -12.57 4.53
CA ARG A 90 -16.74 -13.08 5.89
C ARG A 90 -15.30 -13.53 6.08
N ILE A 91 -14.80 -14.41 5.19
CA ILE A 91 -13.44 -14.95 5.27
C ILE A 91 -12.41 -13.82 5.18
N ILE A 92 -12.53 -12.93 4.18
CA ILE A 92 -11.61 -11.81 3.98
C ILE A 92 -11.64 -10.85 5.18
N GLU A 93 -12.83 -10.55 5.72
CA GLU A 93 -13.00 -9.65 6.86
C GLU A 93 -12.34 -10.23 8.12
N PHE A 94 -12.58 -11.51 8.45
CA PHE A 94 -11.96 -12.14 9.62
C PHE A 94 -10.43 -12.22 9.49
N GLU A 95 -9.90 -12.58 8.32
CA GLU A 95 -8.45 -12.58 8.08
C GLU A 95 -7.86 -11.17 8.25
N THR A 96 -8.55 -10.15 7.73
CA THR A 96 -8.13 -8.75 7.83
C THR A 96 -8.21 -8.23 9.28
N LEU A 97 -9.28 -8.55 10.01
CA LEU A 97 -9.43 -8.17 11.41
C LEU A 97 -8.38 -8.83 12.30
N LEU A 98 -8.12 -10.13 12.11
CA LEU A 98 -7.07 -10.85 12.83
C LEU A 98 -5.68 -10.32 12.48
N PHE A 99 -5.44 -9.94 11.22
CA PHE A 99 -4.21 -9.26 10.80
C PHE A 99 -4.02 -7.93 11.54
N PHE A 100 -5.01 -7.04 11.52
CA PHE A 100 -4.93 -5.75 12.23
C PHE A 100 -4.83 -5.91 13.75
N LEU A 101 -5.58 -6.85 14.34
CA LEU A 101 -5.47 -7.19 15.75
C LEU A 101 -4.04 -7.63 16.08
N GLY A 102 -3.45 -8.52 15.28
CA GLY A 102 -2.07 -8.96 15.42
C GLY A 102 -1.08 -7.80 15.35
N ILE A 103 -1.24 -6.87 14.41
CA ILE A 103 -0.39 -5.68 14.29
C ILE A 103 -0.53 -4.79 15.53
N LEU A 104 -1.76 -4.48 15.96
CA LEU A 104 -1.99 -3.61 17.12
C LEU A 104 -1.44 -4.21 18.41
N LEU A 105 -1.58 -5.52 18.59
CA LEU A 105 -0.98 -6.24 19.72
C LEU A 105 0.55 -6.22 19.64
N LEU A 106 1.13 -6.51 18.48
CA LEU A 106 2.58 -6.49 18.28
C LEU A 106 3.15 -5.09 18.54
N VAL A 107 2.57 -4.05 17.94
CA VAL A 107 2.99 -2.66 18.15
C VAL A 107 2.77 -2.24 19.61
N GLY A 108 1.68 -2.69 20.24
CA GLY A 108 1.43 -2.50 21.67
C GLY A 108 2.51 -3.13 22.56
N MET A 109 2.93 -4.37 22.27
CA MET A 109 4.03 -5.03 22.97
C MET A 109 5.37 -4.33 22.72
N LEU A 110 5.66 -3.96 21.47
CA LEU A 110 6.88 -3.21 21.14
C LEU A 110 6.96 -1.87 21.88
N LYS A 111 5.81 -1.22 22.10
CA LYS A 111 5.71 -0.02 22.94
C LYS A 111 6.03 -0.34 24.40
N GLU A 112 5.43 -1.39 24.95
CA GLU A 112 5.58 -1.77 26.35
C GLU A 112 7.02 -2.19 26.69
N ILE A 113 7.73 -2.85 25.76
CA ILE A 113 9.14 -3.23 25.95
C ILE A 113 10.13 -2.11 25.57
N HIS A 114 9.66 -0.89 25.29
CA HIS A 114 10.48 0.26 24.88
C HIS A 114 11.28 0.06 23.58
N ALA A 115 10.94 -0.95 22.76
CA ALA A 115 11.57 -1.15 21.46
C ALA A 115 11.18 -0.04 20.47
N LEU A 116 9.96 0.51 20.59
CA LEU A 116 9.53 1.66 19.78
C LEU A 116 10.38 2.91 20.05
N ASP A 117 10.77 3.14 21.30
CA ASP A 117 11.59 4.30 21.66
C ASP A 117 12.95 4.25 20.94
N SER A 118 13.52 3.05 20.80
CA SER A 118 14.76 2.84 20.04
C SER A 118 14.59 3.09 18.54
N LEU A 119 13.42 2.76 17.99
CA LEU A 119 13.13 2.98 16.56
C LEU A 119 12.89 4.47 16.28
N VAL A 120 12.24 5.17 17.20
CA VAL A 120 11.90 6.59 17.06
C VAL A 120 13.05 7.51 17.45
N ALA A 121 14.02 7.05 18.24
CA ALA A 121 15.22 7.80 18.63
C ALA A 121 15.99 8.39 17.43
N ILE A 122 15.83 7.83 16.24
CA ILE A 122 16.40 8.41 15.02
C ILE A 122 15.87 9.82 14.71
N TYR A 123 14.63 10.14 15.11
CA TYR A 123 14.04 11.46 14.96
C TYR A 123 14.57 12.48 15.98
N ASP A 124 15.21 12.02 17.06
CA ASP A 124 15.86 12.92 18.03
C ASP A 124 17.23 13.41 17.51
N ILE A 125 17.87 12.62 16.65
CA ILE A 125 19.22 12.89 16.12
C ILE A 125 19.23 13.38 14.66
N LEU A 126 18.18 13.09 13.89
CA LEU A 126 18.06 13.48 12.49
C LEU A 126 16.81 14.31 12.24
N PRO A 127 16.90 15.36 11.40
CA PRO A 127 15.72 16.05 10.89
C PRO A 127 14.72 15.07 10.25
N PRO A 128 13.40 15.34 10.31
CA PRO A 128 12.37 14.47 9.73
C PRO A 128 12.63 14.09 8.27
N LEU A 129 13.25 15.00 7.49
CA LEU A 129 13.70 14.73 6.13
C LEU A 129 14.55 13.45 6.01
N TYR A 130 15.57 13.29 6.86
CA TYR A 130 16.49 12.16 6.79
C TYR A 130 15.94 10.94 7.53
N ALA A 131 15.28 11.17 8.67
CA ALA A 131 14.63 10.12 9.44
C ALA A 131 13.55 9.39 8.62
N ASN A 132 12.67 10.14 7.93
CA ASN A 132 11.64 9.56 7.05
C ASN A 132 12.26 8.75 5.90
N TYR A 133 13.33 9.25 5.28
CA TYR A 133 14.03 8.53 4.21
C TYR A 133 14.58 7.17 4.69
N LEU A 134 15.19 7.14 5.87
CA LEU A 134 15.72 5.92 6.50
C LEU A 134 14.60 4.98 6.95
N MET A 135 13.48 5.51 7.45
CA MET A 135 12.29 4.70 7.77
C MET A 135 11.75 3.98 6.54
N GLY A 136 11.77 4.61 5.36
CA GLY A 136 11.42 3.90 4.13
C GLY A 136 12.39 2.76 3.79
N ILE A 137 13.68 2.90 4.06
CA ILE A 137 14.64 1.80 3.90
C ILE A 137 14.37 0.69 4.92
N PHE A 138 14.08 1.03 6.18
CA PHE A 138 13.69 0.04 7.19
C PHE A 138 12.37 -0.66 6.84
N SER A 139 11.45 0.02 6.15
CA SER A 139 10.22 -0.56 5.60
C SER A 139 10.48 -1.71 4.60
N ALA A 140 11.68 -1.80 4.02
CA ALA A 140 12.06 -2.93 3.16
C ALA A 140 12.28 -4.24 3.94
N VAL A 141 12.56 -4.11 5.24
CA VAL A 141 12.83 -5.24 6.15
C VAL A 141 11.64 -5.47 7.08
N ILE A 142 11.05 -4.38 7.57
CA ILE A 142 9.88 -4.35 8.44
C ILE A 142 8.68 -3.98 7.59
N ASP A 143 7.59 -4.73 7.66
CA ASP A 143 6.39 -4.41 6.88
C ASP A 143 5.92 -2.96 7.13
N ASN A 144 5.33 -2.36 6.10
CA ASN A 144 4.94 -0.95 6.11
C ASN A 144 3.82 -0.66 7.11
N VAL A 145 2.93 -1.63 7.37
CA VAL A 145 1.78 -1.43 8.27
C VAL A 145 2.21 -1.34 9.75
N PRO A 146 2.98 -2.30 10.33
CA PRO A 146 3.49 -2.16 11.69
C PRO A 146 4.37 -0.92 11.90
N LEU A 147 5.24 -0.59 10.93
CA LEU A 147 6.14 0.55 11.03
C LEU A 147 5.38 1.88 11.06
N THR A 148 4.37 2.04 10.19
CA THR A 148 3.54 3.25 10.17
C THR A 148 2.73 3.37 11.47
N ALA A 149 2.14 2.26 11.95
CA ALA A 149 1.40 2.24 13.20
C ALA A 149 2.27 2.61 14.41
N ALA A 150 3.51 2.13 14.45
CA ALA A 150 4.50 2.50 15.45
C ALA A 150 4.79 4.01 15.45
N LEU A 151 5.07 4.59 14.28
CA LEU A 151 5.37 6.03 14.15
C LEU A 151 4.18 6.92 14.52
N LEU A 152 2.97 6.53 14.14
CA LEU A 152 1.74 7.21 14.57
C LEU A 152 1.55 7.14 16.10
N LYS A 153 1.89 6.01 16.72
CA LYS A 153 1.76 5.82 18.17
C LYS A 153 2.83 6.55 18.97
N ALA A 154 3.98 6.82 18.35
CA ALA A 154 5.09 7.54 18.96
C ALA A 154 4.82 9.04 19.13
N GLY A 155 3.84 9.60 18.41
CA GLY A 155 3.44 10.99 18.57
C GLY A 155 4.49 12.00 18.08
N ILE A 156 5.22 11.66 17.03
CA ILE A 156 6.22 12.54 16.42
C ILE A 156 5.49 13.73 15.78
N ASP A 157 5.90 14.95 16.14
CA ASP A 157 5.37 16.16 15.52
C ASP A 157 6.04 16.37 14.16
N MET A 158 5.22 16.43 13.10
CA MET A 158 5.66 16.57 11.72
C MET A 158 4.69 17.48 10.97
N SER A 159 5.23 18.33 10.10
CA SER A 159 4.42 19.13 9.18
C SER A 159 3.66 18.24 8.18
N PRO A 160 2.59 18.74 7.54
CA PRO A 160 1.90 17.98 6.48
C PRO A 160 2.84 17.51 5.37
N GLY A 161 3.81 18.34 4.98
CA GLY A 161 4.83 17.98 3.98
C GLY A 161 5.77 16.86 4.46
N GLU A 162 6.10 16.83 5.75
CA GLU A 162 6.90 15.75 6.35
C GLU A 162 6.12 14.44 6.44
N TRP A 163 4.82 14.49 6.80
CA TRP A 163 3.92 13.33 6.74
C TRP A 163 3.76 12.78 5.33
N MET A 164 3.70 13.65 4.31
CA MET A 164 3.73 13.22 2.91
C MET A 164 5.04 12.50 2.57
N GLY A 165 6.17 13.04 3.03
CA GLY A 165 7.49 12.43 2.87
C GLY A 165 7.55 11.03 3.50
N LEU A 166 7.09 10.88 4.75
CA LEU A 166 7.02 9.60 5.44
C LEU A 166 6.10 8.61 4.71
N THR A 167 4.91 9.06 4.30
CA THR A 167 3.92 8.23 3.60
C THR A 167 4.50 7.66 2.31
N TYR A 168 5.22 8.49 1.54
CA TYR A 168 5.93 7.99 0.36
C TYR A 168 7.06 7.04 0.76
N ALA A 169 7.86 7.40 1.76
CA ALA A 169 9.05 6.65 2.13
C ALA A 169 8.70 5.22 2.56
N VAL A 170 7.79 5.07 3.51
CA VAL A 170 7.36 3.78 4.04
C VAL A 170 6.53 3.01 3.01
N GLY A 171 5.71 3.70 2.20
CA GLY A 171 4.89 3.08 1.17
C GLY A 171 5.66 2.53 -0.03
N VAL A 172 6.72 3.21 -0.48
CA VAL A 172 7.55 2.78 -1.62
C VAL A 172 8.78 1.99 -1.18
N GLY A 173 9.34 2.34 -0.02
CA GLY A 173 10.57 1.75 0.51
C GLY A 173 10.49 0.24 0.76
N GLY A 174 9.30 -0.28 1.08
CA GLY A 174 9.04 -1.72 1.15
C GLY A 174 9.44 -2.51 -0.10
N SER A 175 9.45 -1.86 -1.28
CA SER A 175 9.85 -2.49 -2.54
C SER A 175 11.36 -2.48 -2.80
N LEU A 176 12.19 -1.93 -1.92
CA LEU A 176 13.65 -1.97 -2.08
C LEU A 176 14.21 -3.40 -1.93
N LEU A 177 13.54 -4.22 -1.11
CA LEU A 177 13.77 -5.65 -1.01
C LEU A 177 12.50 -6.38 -1.45
N VAL A 178 12.67 -7.48 -2.18
CA VAL A 178 11.52 -8.25 -2.69
C VAL A 178 10.64 -8.86 -1.59
N ILE A 179 11.17 -9.01 -0.38
CA ILE A 179 10.43 -9.51 0.79
C ILE A 179 9.67 -8.42 1.54
N GLY A 180 10.00 -7.13 1.32
CA GLY A 180 9.42 -6.02 2.06
C GLY A 180 8.03 -5.60 1.58
N SER A 181 7.42 -6.36 0.65
CA SER A 181 6.05 -6.12 0.21
C SER A 181 5.36 -7.41 -0.22
N ALA A 182 4.04 -7.48 -0.01
CA ALA A 182 3.21 -8.59 -0.48
C ALA A 182 3.33 -8.79 -2.00
N ALA A 183 3.38 -7.71 -2.77
CA ALA A 183 3.58 -7.76 -4.22
C ALA A 183 4.91 -8.43 -4.60
N GLY A 184 5.98 -8.15 -3.86
CA GLY A 184 7.29 -8.79 -4.08
C GLY A 184 7.29 -10.29 -3.75
N ILE A 185 6.64 -10.70 -2.65
CA ILE A 185 6.47 -12.13 -2.30
C ILE A 185 5.67 -12.86 -3.39
N VAL A 186 4.56 -12.27 -3.85
CA VAL A 186 3.77 -12.82 -4.96
C VAL A 186 4.60 -12.91 -6.24
N ALA A 187 5.37 -11.87 -6.57
CA ALA A 187 6.24 -11.87 -7.75
C ALA A 187 7.27 -13.01 -7.70
N MET A 188 7.92 -13.26 -6.56
CA MET A 188 8.83 -14.41 -6.42
C MET A 188 8.14 -15.76 -6.59
N SER A 189 6.88 -15.90 -6.14
CA SER A 189 6.12 -17.13 -6.31
C SER A 189 5.64 -17.37 -7.75
N LYS A 190 5.51 -16.30 -8.56
CA LYS A 190 4.93 -16.35 -9.91
C LYS A 190 5.98 -16.27 -11.03
N ILE A 191 7.14 -15.67 -10.78
CA ILE A 191 8.17 -15.43 -11.80
C ILE A 191 9.31 -16.43 -11.59
N PRO A 192 9.46 -17.43 -12.49
CA PRO A 192 10.56 -18.38 -12.40
C PRO A 192 11.91 -17.66 -12.46
N GLY A 193 12.81 -17.98 -11.53
CA GLY A 193 14.14 -17.38 -11.45
C GLY A 193 14.22 -16.05 -10.69
N LEU A 194 13.09 -15.49 -10.25
CA LEU A 194 13.09 -14.33 -9.35
C LEU A 194 13.27 -14.79 -7.90
N THR A 195 14.53 -14.82 -7.45
CA THR A 195 14.87 -15.08 -6.04
C THR A 195 15.25 -13.78 -5.32
N PHE A 196 15.30 -13.81 -3.98
CA PHE A 196 15.78 -12.69 -3.18
C PHE A 196 17.15 -12.19 -3.64
N VAL A 197 18.10 -13.10 -3.84
CA VAL A 197 19.46 -12.77 -4.29
C VAL A 197 19.44 -12.23 -5.72
N ALA A 198 18.63 -12.82 -6.61
CA ALA A 198 18.49 -12.33 -7.97
C ALA A 198 17.92 -10.90 -8.00
N TYR A 199 16.98 -10.58 -7.11
CA TYR A 199 16.39 -9.24 -7.00
C TYR A 199 17.38 -8.20 -6.51
N LEU A 200 18.28 -8.57 -5.58
CA LEU A 200 19.26 -7.65 -4.98
C LEU A 200 20.20 -7.01 -6.01
N ARG A 201 20.39 -7.62 -7.19
CA ARG A 201 21.15 -7.01 -8.30
C ARG A 201 20.58 -5.66 -8.74
N TYR A 202 19.29 -5.43 -8.52
CA TYR A 202 18.60 -4.21 -8.91
C TYR A 202 18.58 -3.15 -7.79
N LEU A 203 19.16 -3.43 -6.62
CA LEU A 203 19.11 -2.55 -5.45
C LEU A 203 19.59 -1.13 -5.76
N ALA A 204 20.65 -0.97 -6.55
CA ALA A 204 21.14 0.36 -6.93
C ALA A 204 20.12 1.16 -7.75
N HIS A 205 19.45 0.51 -8.71
CA HIS A 205 18.42 1.15 -9.54
C HIS A 205 17.16 1.46 -8.70
N LEU A 206 16.79 0.56 -7.80
CA LEU A 206 15.67 0.72 -6.89
C LEU A 206 15.91 1.86 -5.90
N LEU A 207 17.10 1.93 -5.29
CA LEU A 207 17.50 3.03 -4.41
C LEU A 207 17.55 4.37 -5.15
N ALA A 208 18.09 4.40 -6.37
CA ALA A 208 18.11 5.62 -7.17
C ALA A 208 16.69 6.12 -7.50
N ALA A 209 15.80 5.22 -7.95
CA ALA A 209 14.40 5.56 -8.21
C ALA A 209 13.67 6.01 -6.93
N TYR A 210 13.87 5.28 -5.82
CA TYR A 210 13.32 5.61 -4.51
C TYR A 210 13.74 7.01 -4.06
N THR A 211 15.03 7.32 -4.15
CA THR A 211 15.61 8.62 -3.79
C THR A 211 15.03 9.75 -4.63
N LEU A 212 14.96 9.56 -5.94
CA LEU A 212 14.42 10.58 -6.84
C LEU A 212 12.94 10.86 -6.58
N GLY A 213 12.14 9.81 -6.34
CA GLY A 213 10.75 10.01 -5.97
C GLY A 213 10.57 10.62 -4.57
N TYR A 214 11.44 10.28 -3.61
CA TYR A 214 11.45 10.89 -2.28
C TYR A 214 11.77 12.39 -2.35
N ALA A 215 12.81 12.74 -3.12
CA ALA A 215 13.15 14.13 -3.40
C ALA A 215 11.99 14.88 -4.07
N GLY A 216 11.28 14.25 -5.01
CA GLY A 216 10.10 14.83 -5.63
C GLY A 216 8.98 15.13 -4.63
N VAL A 217 8.68 14.18 -3.72
CA VAL A 217 7.67 14.40 -2.66
C VAL A 217 8.11 15.45 -1.66
N PHE A 218 9.39 15.47 -1.28
CA PHE A 218 9.94 16.52 -0.42
C PHE A 218 9.79 17.90 -1.04
N MET A 219 10.09 18.04 -2.33
CA MET A 219 9.92 19.31 -3.05
C MET A 219 8.45 19.73 -3.10
N LEU A 220 7.52 18.79 -3.32
CA LEU A 220 6.08 19.06 -3.24
C LEU A 220 5.64 19.47 -1.82
N GLY A 221 6.16 18.81 -0.80
CA GLY A 221 5.87 19.12 0.60
C GLY A 221 6.28 20.54 0.99
N ARG A 222 7.35 21.09 0.39
CA ARG A 222 7.73 22.50 0.58
C ARG A 222 6.72 23.51 0.04
N PHE A 223 5.87 23.13 -0.93
CA PHE A 223 4.80 23.99 -1.45
C PHE A 223 3.50 23.89 -0.64
N ILE A 224 3.38 22.89 0.24
CA ILE A 224 2.20 22.60 1.05
C ILE A 224 2.39 23.09 2.50
N ASN A 225 3.61 23.55 2.84
CA ASN A 225 3.96 24.21 4.11
C ASN A 225 3.51 25.66 4.14
#